data_AF-A0AAT9F7Z1-F1
#
_entry.id   AF-A0AAT9F7Z1-F1
#
_cell.length_a   1.000
_cell.length_b   1.000
_cell.length_c   1.000
_cell.angle_alpha   90.00
_cell.angle_beta   90.00
_cell.angle_gamma   90.00
#
_symmetry.space_group_name_H-M   'P 1'
#
loop_
_entity.id
_entity.type
_entity.pdbx_description
1 polymer ?
#
loop_
_entity_poly.entity_id
_entity_poly.type
_entity_poly.pdbx_seq_one_letter_code
_entity_poly.pdbx_strand_id
1 'polypeptide(L)'
;MPYVFTEQGIATLSAVLKNDIAVDASIKIMNSFVEMRKFLLSNQELFARLDRLELKQLETDKKLDEVFHYIASNTELKQNIFFNGQICDAFSFIVGLIQKAKKEIILIDNYGDANTLNILSKKNKDADIDIMTASKGNLSTKDIANLMRNIQIYCLKPLQISTIDL
;
A
#
# COMPACT_ATOMS: atom_id res chain seq x y z
N MET A 1 -9.38 26.40 -44.79
CA MET A 1 -10.66 26.20 -44.07
C MET A 1 -11.36 27.55 -44.00
N PRO A 2 -12.64 27.68 -44.40
CA PRO A 2 -13.25 28.99 -44.52
C PRO A 2 -13.53 29.57 -43.13
N TYR A 3 -13.20 30.84 -42.91
CA TYR A 3 -13.34 31.59 -41.65
C TYR A 3 -14.80 31.83 -41.21
N VAL A 4 -15.75 30.98 -41.64
CA VAL A 4 -17.21 31.18 -41.56
C VAL A 4 -17.71 31.37 -40.13
N PHE A 5 -16.94 30.94 -39.12
CA PHE A 5 -17.27 31.02 -37.70
C PHE A 5 -16.38 32.00 -36.91
N THR A 6 -15.62 32.87 -37.58
CA THR A 6 -14.95 34.00 -36.92
C THR A 6 -15.81 35.25 -37.01
N GLU A 7 -15.50 36.29 -36.23
CA GLU A 7 -16.21 37.58 -36.27
C GLU A 7 -16.35 38.10 -37.71
N GLN A 8 -15.28 38.00 -38.50
CA GLN A 8 -15.24 38.42 -39.90
C GLN A 8 -16.09 37.51 -40.80
N GLY A 9 -16.15 36.19 -40.53
CA GLY A 9 -16.98 35.26 -41.28
C GLY A 9 -18.47 35.44 -41.01
N ILE A 10 -18.85 35.68 -39.75
CA ILE A 10 -20.24 35.92 -39.36
C ILE A 10 -20.73 37.27 -39.87
N ALA A 11 -19.88 38.30 -39.86
CA ALA A 11 -20.18 39.59 -40.48
C ALA A 11 -20.39 39.47 -42.01
N THR A 12 -19.63 38.59 -42.67
CA THR A 12 -19.82 38.29 -44.09
C THR A 12 -21.11 37.52 -44.34
N LEU A 13 -21.47 36.60 -43.44
CA LEU A 13 -22.70 35.80 -43.52
C LEU A 13 -23.96 36.65 -43.27
N SER A 14 -23.90 37.60 -42.33
CA SER A 14 -25.01 38.52 -42.05
C SER A 14 -25.27 39.49 -43.20
N ALA A 15 -24.26 39.82 -43.99
CA ALA A 15 -24.41 40.62 -45.22
C ALA A 15 -25.15 39.87 -46.35
N VAL A 16 -25.09 38.54 -46.36
CA VAL A 16 -25.73 37.67 -47.37
C VAL A 16 -27.12 37.23 -46.94
N LEU A 17 -27.35 37.03 -45.64
CA LEU A 17 -28.62 36.57 -45.09
C LEU A 17 -29.56 37.76 -44.82
N LYS A 18 -30.57 37.95 -45.68
CA LYS A 18 -31.54 39.07 -45.62
C LYS A 18 -32.82 38.81 -44.82
N ASN A 19 -32.89 37.71 -44.06
CA ASN A 19 -34.08 37.36 -43.28
C ASN A 19 -33.91 37.82 -41.82
N ASP A 20 -34.97 38.39 -41.22
CA ASP A 20 -34.95 38.96 -39.86
C ASP A 20 -34.46 37.94 -38.80
N ILE A 21 -34.84 36.67 -38.94
CA ILE A 21 -34.39 35.57 -38.06
C ILE A 21 -32.86 35.38 -38.16
N ALA A 22 -32.32 35.45 -39.38
CA ALA A 22 -30.91 35.24 -39.62
C ALA A 22 -30.07 36.45 -39.18
N VAL A 23 -30.62 37.66 -39.33
CA VAL A 23 -30.00 38.90 -38.84
C VAL A 23 -29.92 38.88 -37.31
N ASP A 24 -31.01 38.58 -36.60
CA ASP A 24 -31.03 38.50 -35.14
C ASP A 24 -30.07 37.42 -34.59
N ALA A 25 -30.05 36.24 -35.22
CA ALA A 25 -29.10 35.18 -34.87
C ALA A 25 -27.64 35.64 -35.03
N SER A 26 -27.31 36.34 -36.12
CA SER A 26 -25.95 36.83 -36.37
C SER A 26 -25.49 37.86 -35.33
N ILE A 27 -26.38 38.76 -34.90
CA ILE A 27 -26.11 39.75 -33.86
C ILE A 27 -25.85 39.07 -32.52
N LYS A 28 -26.68 38.08 -32.16
CA LYS A 28 -26.51 37.31 -30.92
C LYS A 28 -25.17 36.57 -30.90
N ILE A 29 -24.81 35.92 -31.99
CA ILE A 29 -23.52 35.22 -32.11
C ILE A 29 -22.37 36.22 -31.96
N MET A 30 -22.41 37.38 -32.63
CA MET A 30 -21.37 38.41 -32.50
C MET A 30 -21.25 38.92 -31.06
N ASN A 31 -22.37 39.20 -30.40
CA ASN A 31 -22.38 39.63 -29.00
C ASN A 31 -21.76 38.57 -28.08
N SER A 32 -22.06 37.29 -28.30
CA SER A 32 -21.42 36.19 -27.56
C SER A 32 -19.90 36.18 -27.74
N PHE A 33 -19.37 36.35 -28.95
CA PHE A 33 -17.92 36.40 -29.19
C PHE A 33 -17.24 37.59 -28.51
N VAL A 34 -17.87 38.76 -28.54
CA VAL A 34 -17.35 39.97 -27.88
C VAL A 34 -17.30 39.77 -26.37
N GLU A 35 -18.36 39.23 -25.76
CA GLU A 35 -18.40 38.98 -24.32
C GLU A 35 -17.42 37.87 -23.91
N MET A 36 -17.26 36.81 -24.71
CA MET A 36 -16.23 35.78 -24.48
C MET A 36 -14.82 36.39 -24.52
N ARG A 37 -14.52 37.26 -25.49
CA ARG A 37 -13.21 37.95 -25.56
C ARG A 37 -12.98 38.82 -24.33
N LYS A 38 -13.96 39.62 -23.93
CA LYS A 38 -13.86 40.46 -22.72
C LYS A 38 -13.62 39.61 -21.49
N PHE A 39 -14.37 38.51 -21.33
CA PHE A 39 -14.23 37.57 -20.22
C PHE A 39 -12.84 36.93 -20.16
N LEU A 40 -12.29 36.49 -21.30
CA LEU A 40 -10.95 35.91 -21.37
C LEU A 40 -9.88 36.93 -20.99
N LEU A 41 -9.98 38.17 -21.49
CA LEU A 41 -9.03 39.24 -21.18
C LEU A 41 -9.13 39.70 -19.72
N SER A 42 -10.34 39.85 -19.19
CA SER A 42 -10.54 40.28 -17.80
C SER A 42 -10.07 39.25 -16.78
N ASN A 43 -10.07 37.96 -17.15
CA ASN A 43 -9.70 36.85 -16.26
C ASN A 43 -8.36 36.19 -16.65
N GLN A 44 -7.55 36.82 -17.51
CA GLN A 44 -6.32 36.24 -18.04
C GLN A 44 -5.33 35.79 -16.95
N GLU A 45 -5.18 36.58 -15.87
CA GLU A 45 -4.32 36.23 -14.74
C GLU A 45 -4.84 35.01 -13.95
N LEU A 46 -6.17 34.87 -13.84
CA LEU A 46 -6.79 33.73 -13.17
C LEU A 46 -6.56 32.44 -13.97
N PHE A 47 -6.70 32.49 -15.30
CA PHE A 47 -6.39 31.36 -16.17
C PHE A 47 -4.92 30.97 -16.09
N ALA A 48 -3.99 31.93 -16.17
CA ALA A 48 -2.56 31.64 -16.03
C ALA A 48 -2.21 31.02 -14.65
N ARG A 49 -2.95 31.37 -13.60
CA ARG A 49 -2.79 30.78 -12.27
C ARG A 49 -3.38 29.37 -12.20
N LEU A 50 -4.51 29.11 -12.84
CA LEU A 50 -5.11 27.78 -12.98
C LEU A 50 -4.18 26.83 -13.76
N ASP A 51 -3.65 27.26 -14.90
CA ASP A 51 -2.71 26.48 -15.72
C ASP A 51 -1.47 26.06 -14.90
N ARG A 52 -0.94 26.99 -14.09
CA ARG A 52 0.19 26.69 -13.19
C ARG A 52 -0.17 25.71 -12.08
N LEU A 53 -1.39 25.76 -11.55
CA LEU A 53 -1.85 24.81 -10.54
C LEU A 53 -2.04 23.42 -11.15
N GLU A 54 -2.61 23.33 -12.34
CA GLU A 54 -2.79 22.06 -13.06
C GLU A 54 -1.44 21.41 -13.39
N LEU A 55 -0.46 22.20 -13.87
CA LEU A 55 0.91 21.72 -14.09
C LEU A 55 1.56 21.22 -12.80
N LYS A 56 1.44 21.97 -11.70
CA LYS A 56 1.97 21.55 -10.40
C LYS A 56 1.30 20.28 -9.88
N GLN A 57 0.00 20.12 -10.12
CA GLN A 57 -0.74 18.92 -9.72
C GLN A 57 -0.24 17.71 -10.51
N LEU A 58 -0.09 17.86 -11.83
CA LEU A 58 0.40 16.82 -12.72
C LEU A 58 1.86 16.42 -12.40
N GLU A 59 2.70 17.37 -12.02
CA GLU A 59 4.05 17.11 -11.50
C GLU A 59 4.03 16.40 -10.15
N THR A 60 3.09 16.75 -9.27
CA THR A 60 2.95 16.14 -7.94
C THR A 60 2.49 14.70 -8.04
N ASP A 61 1.52 14.42 -8.91
CA ASP A 61 1.00 13.06 -9.16
C ASP A 61 2.12 12.16 -9.70
N LYS A 62 2.93 12.66 -10.65
CA LYS A 62 4.11 11.93 -11.16
C LYS A 62 5.13 11.61 -10.05
N LYS A 63 5.43 12.57 -9.18
CA LYS A 63 6.35 12.36 -8.04
C LYS A 63 5.79 11.36 -7.04
N LEU A 64 4.48 11.39 -6.80
CA LEU A 64 3.82 10.41 -5.93
C LEU A 64 3.92 9.01 -6.52
N ASP A 65 3.64 8.84 -7.82
CA ASP A 65 3.79 7.55 -8.51
C ASP A 65 5.23 7.04 -8.44
N GLU A 66 6.23 7.90 -8.60
CA GLU A 66 7.64 7.54 -8.47
C GLU A 66 8.00 7.11 -7.03
N VAL A 67 7.50 7.82 -6.02
CA VAL A 67 7.69 7.45 -4.60
C VAL A 67 6.99 6.13 -4.29
N PHE A 68 5.75 5.92 -4.76
CA PHE A 68 5.04 4.66 -4.58
C PHE A 68 5.75 3.52 -5.29
N HIS A 69 6.28 3.76 -6.49
CA HIS A 69 7.08 2.78 -7.22
C HIS A 69 8.36 2.44 -6.46
N TYR A 70 9.08 3.42 -5.92
CA TYR A 70 10.28 3.19 -5.09
C TYR A 70 9.96 2.40 -3.82
N ILE A 71 8.85 2.71 -3.14
CA ILE A 71 8.40 1.95 -1.95
C ILE A 71 8.04 0.51 -2.35
N ALA A 72 7.34 0.32 -3.45
CA ALA A 72 6.93 -0.99 -3.96
C ALA A 72 8.09 -1.80 -4.54
N SER A 73 9.12 -1.17 -5.10
CA SER A 73 10.33 -1.85 -5.59
C SER A 73 11.31 -2.16 -4.46
N ASN A 74 11.29 -1.38 -3.38
CA ASN A 74 12.11 -1.60 -2.19
C ASN A 74 11.46 -2.53 -1.15
N THR A 75 10.43 -3.30 -1.52
CA THR A 75 9.78 -4.32 -0.67
C THR A 75 10.67 -5.51 -0.29
N GLU A 76 11.98 -5.44 -0.52
CA GLU A 76 12.97 -6.40 0.02
C GLU A 76 13.84 -5.82 1.13
N LEU A 77 13.53 -4.65 1.68
CA LEU A 77 13.92 -4.42 3.07
C LEU A 77 13.03 -5.31 3.93
N LYS A 78 13.42 -6.58 4.09
CA LYS A 78 12.99 -7.45 5.21
C LYS A 78 13.45 -6.80 6.50
N GLN A 79 12.80 -5.71 6.88
CA GLN A 79 12.89 -5.20 8.23
C GLN A 79 12.25 -6.27 9.09
N ASN A 80 13.04 -6.89 9.97
CA ASN A 80 12.56 -7.91 10.91
C ASN A 80 11.73 -7.26 12.06
N ILE A 81 11.09 -6.13 11.77
CA ILE A 81 10.28 -5.33 12.69
C ILE A 81 8.86 -5.37 12.14
N PHE A 82 7.94 -5.87 12.97
CA PHE A 82 6.54 -6.04 12.60
C PHE A 82 5.67 -5.13 13.48
N PHE A 83 4.70 -4.45 12.88
CA PHE A 83 3.78 -3.57 13.59
C PHE A 83 2.45 -4.27 13.91
N ASN A 84 1.65 -3.68 14.80
CA ASN A 84 0.31 -4.18 15.12
C ASN A 84 -0.52 -4.36 13.83
N GLY A 85 -0.98 -5.59 13.59
CA GLY A 85 -1.73 -5.98 12.38
C GLY A 85 -0.93 -6.83 11.38
N GLN A 86 0.41 -6.86 11.46
CA GLN A 86 1.27 -7.69 10.59
C GLN A 86 1.53 -9.09 11.17
N ILE A 87 0.52 -9.71 11.79
CA ILE A 87 0.65 -10.98 12.50
C ILE A 87 1.05 -12.12 11.55
N CYS A 88 0.48 -12.14 10.34
CA CYS A 88 0.75 -13.18 9.35
C CYS A 88 2.20 -13.12 8.82
N ASP A 89 2.73 -11.91 8.61
CA ASP A 89 4.09 -11.69 8.11
C ASP A 89 5.11 -12.06 9.20
N ALA A 90 4.87 -11.63 10.44
CA ALA A 90 5.69 -11.99 11.60
C ALA A 90 5.73 -13.51 11.81
N PHE A 91 4.56 -14.17 11.71
CA PHE A 91 4.47 -15.61 11.85
C PHE A 91 5.23 -16.35 10.74
N SER A 92 5.05 -15.93 9.48
CA SER A 92 5.75 -16.52 8.33
C SER A 92 7.26 -16.38 8.46
N PHE A 93 7.72 -15.23 8.98
CA PHE A 93 9.12 -14.98 9.29
C PHE A 93 9.66 -15.92 10.37
N ILE A 94 8.97 -16.05 11.51
CA ILE A 94 9.36 -16.95 12.62
C ILE A 94 9.43 -18.40 12.15
N VAL A 95 8.42 -18.88 11.41
CA VAL A 95 8.42 -20.24 10.85
C VAL A 95 9.61 -20.44 9.90
N GLY A 96 9.92 -19.43 9.07
CA GLY A 96 11.10 -19.47 8.20
C GLY A 96 12.42 -19.55 8.97
N LEU A 97 12.54 -18.90 10.14
CA LEU A 97 13.72 -19.02 11.00
C LEU A 97 13.83 -20.41 11.62
N ILE A 98 12.73 -20.93 12.17
CA ILE A 98 12.66 -22.25 12.80
C ILE A 98 13.04 -23.37 11.82
N GLN A 99 12.58 -23.27 10.56
CA GLN A 99 12.93 -24.24 9.52
C GLN A 99 14.40 -24.16 9.07
N LYS A 100 15.03 -22.98 9.17
CA LYS A 100 16.43 -22.78 8.81
C LYS A 100 17.41 -23.21 9.91
N ALA A 101 16.97 -23.28 11.16
CA ALA A 101 17.81 -23.70 12.27
C ALA A 101 18.25 -25.17 12.08
N LYS A 102 19.56 -25.41 12.18
CA LYS A 102 20.16 -26.74 11.98
C LYS A 102 20.67 -27.41 13.26
N LYS A 103 20.91 -26.63 14.32
CA LYS A 103 21.59 -27.09 15.53
C LYS A 103 20.69 -26.98 16.75
N GLU A 104 20.21 -25.78 17.05
CA GLU A 104 19.52 -25.52 18.31
C GLU A 104 18.58 -24.31 18.17
N ILE A 105 17.45 -24.36 18.88
CA ILE A 105 16.48 -23.28 19.02
C ILE A 105 16.23 -23.10 20.53
N ILE A 106 16.59 -21.93 21.06
CA ILE A 106 16.33 -21.59 22.46
C ILE A 106 15.16 -20.60 22.50
N LEU A 107 14.05 -21.01 23.09
CA LEU A 107 12.90 -20.14 23.34
C LEU A 107 12.97 -19.60 24.77
N ILE A 108 13.11 -18.28 24.90
CA ILE A 108 13.04 -17.58 26.18
C ILE A 108 11.81 -16.69 26.15
N ASP A 109 10.75 -17.11 26.82
CA ASP A 109 9.48 -16.38 26.84
C ASP A 109 8.78 -16.60 28.18
N ASN A 110 8.09 -15.57 28.68
CA ASN A 110 7.26 -15.66 29.88
C ASN A 110 5.83 -16.16 29.60
N TYR A 111 5.45 -16.37 28.33
CA TYR A 111 4.12 -16.82 27.89
C TYR A 111 4.17 -17.96 26.86
N GLY A 112 4.94 -19.01 27.13
CA GLY A 112 4.84 -20.24 26.34
C GLY A 112 3.45 -20.90 26.50
N ASP A 113 2.73 -21.13 25.39
CA ASP A 113 1.47 -21.87 25.35
C ASP A 113 1.51 -22.98 24.28
N ALA A 114 0.40 -23.73 24.12
CA ALA A 114 0.32 -24.80 23.12
C ALA A 114 0.50 -24.31 21.67
N ASN A 115 0.17 -23.05 21.36
CA ASN A 115 0.38 -22.49 20.03
C ASN A 115 1.87 -22.28 19.77
N THR A 116 2.61 -21.76 20.74
CA THR A 116 4.06 -21.63 20.67
C THR A 116 4.74 -22.98 20.41
N LEU A 117 4.27 -24.04 21.08
CA LEU A 117 4.74 -25.41 20.86
C LEU A 117 4.45 -25.92 19.44
N ASN A 118 3.27 -25.64 18.90
CA ASN A 118 2.91 -26.01 17.53
C ASN A 118 3.80 -25.31 16.49
N ILE A 119 4.21 -24.07 16.73
CA ILE A 119 5.14 -23.37 15.84
C ILE A 119 6.51 -24.04 15.88
N LEU A 120 7.00 -24.35 17.08
CA LEU A 120 8.29 -25.04 17.28
C LEU A 120 8.33 -26.44 16.68
N SER A 121 7.18 -27.14 16.58
CA SER A 121 7.11 -28.44 15.91
C SER A 121 7.47 -28.41 14.42
N LYS A 122 7.51 -27.22 13.79
CA LYS A 122 7.93 -27.04 12.39
C LYS A 122 9.46 -26.99 12.21
N LYS A 123 10.23 -27.23 13.27
CA LYS A 123 11.70 -27.26 13.24
C LYS A 123 12.26 -28.31 12.27
N ASN A 124 13.52 -28.12 11.89
CA ASN A 124 14.27 -29.19 11.26
C ASN A 124 14.48 -30.35 12.25
N LYS A 125 14.44 -31.60 11.76
CA LYS A 125 14.50 -32.81 12.61
C LYS A 125 15.75 -32.85 13.49
N ASP A 126 16.87 -32.38 12.95
CA ASP A 126 18.19 -32.41 13.58
C ASP A 126 18.47 -31.23 14.54
N ALA A 127 17.56 -30.25 14.63
CA ALA A 127 17.72 -29.11 15.53
C ALA A 127 17.14 -29.41 16.91
N ASP A 128 17.89 -29.16 17.98
CA ASP A 128 17.40 -29.30 19.36
C ASP A 128 16.53 -28.09 19.75
N ILE A 129 15.62 -28.28 20.72
CA ILE A 129 14.77 -27.20 21.25
C ILE A 129 14.90 -27.18 22.77
N ASP A 130 15.32 -26.02 23.29
CA ASP A 130 15.32 -25.72 24.72
C ASP A 130 14.34 -24.58 24.99
N ILE A 131 13.46 -24.78 25.98
CA ILE A 131 12.44 -23.80 26.35
C ILE A 131 12.70 -23.34 27.78
N MET A 132 12.98 -22.05 27.94
CA MET A 132 13.16 -21.37 29.21
C MET A 132 11.97 -20.44 29.43
N THR A 133 11.09 -20.82 30.35
CA THR A 133 9.92 -20.02 30.74
C THR A 133 9.91 -19.82 32.25
N ALA A 134 9.35 -18.71 32.70
CA ALA A 134 9.10 -18.49 34.12
C ALA A 134 8.12 -19.55 34.67
N SER A 135 8.29 -19.95 35.94
CA SER A 135 7.56 -21.04 36.61
C SER A 135 6.02 -20.90 36.66
N LYS A 136 5.48 -19.75 36.26
CA LYS A 136 4.04 -19.45 36.14
C LYS A 136 3.47 -19.66 34.73
N GLY A 137 4.16 -20.39 33.87
CA GLY A 137 3.68 -20.71 32.51
C GLY A 137 2.41 -21.56 32.51
N ASN A 138 1.56 -21.37 31.50
CA ASN A 138 0.28 -22.10 31.33
C ASN A 138 0.45 -23.49 30.68
N LEU A 139 1.68 -24.01 30.56
CA LEU A 139 1.96 -25.28 29.89
C LEU A 139 1.58 -26.46 30.78
N SER A 140 0.56 -27.21 30.38
CA SER A 140 0.21 -28.45 31.07
C SER A 140 1.18 -29.58 30.71
N THR A 141 1.33 -30.56 31.59
CA THR A 141 1.99 -31.84 31.28
C THR A 141 1.40 -32.52 30.05
N LYS A 142 0.12 -32.26 29.74
CA LYS A 142 -0.55 -32.74 28.52
C LYS A 142 -0.05 -32.05 27.25
N ASP A 143 0.28 -30.76 27.30
CA ASP A 143 0.76 -30.00 26.14
C ASP A 143 2.19 -30.42 25.79
N ILE A 144 3.02 -30.64 26.80
CA ILE A 144 4.36 -31.22 26.66
C ILE A 144 4.27 -32.63 26.07
N ALA A 145 3.34 -33.46 26.57
CA ALA A 145 3.14 -34.81 26.06
C ALA A 145 2.61 -34.82 24.61
N ASN A 146 1.74 -33.88 24.23
CA ASN A 146 1.25 -33.74 22.85
C ASN A 146 2.35 -33.27 21.89
N LEU A 147 3.21 -32.34 22.31
CA LEU A 147 4.40 -31.95 21.57
C LEU A 147 5.33 -33.15 21.40
N MET A 148 5.61 -33.90 22.48
CA MET A 148 6.41 -35.12 22.42
C MET A 148 5.79 -36.16 21.48
N ARG A 149 4.46 -36.35 21.49
CA ARG A 149 3.75 -37.27 20.59
C ARG A 149 3.83 -36.85 19.12
N ASN A 150 3.70 -35.55 18.84
CA ASN A 150 3.88 -35.00 17.48
C ASN A 150 5.34 -35.07 17.01
N ILE A 151 6.31 -35.01 17.94
CA ILE A 151 7.74 -35.20 17.68
C ILE A 151 8.13 -36.68 17.58
N GLN A 152 7.38 -37.61 18.20
CA GLN A 152 7.74 -39.04 18.29
C GLN A 152 7.73 -39.81 16.96
N ILE A 153 7.31 -39.18 15.85
CA ILE A 153 7.49 -39.73 14.50
C ILE A 153 8.89 -39.41 13.94
N TYR A 154 9.64 -38.45 14.52
CA TYR A 154 10.98 -38.09 14.06
C TYR A 154 11.94 -37.74 15.23
N CYS A 155 12.72 -38.75 15.62
CA CYS A 155 13.94 -38.71 16.44
C CYS A 155 13.80 -38.55 17.97
N LEU A 156 14.40 -39.52 18.68
CA LEU A 156 14.40 -39.71 20.13
C LEU A 156 15.53 -38.92 20.79
N LYS A 157 15.20 -37.80 21.43
CA LYS A 157 15.84 -37.34 22.69
C LYS A 157 14.81 -36.57 23.54
N PRO A 158 14.83 -36.73 24.87
CA PRO A 158 13.85 -36.11 25.75
C PRO A 158 14.06 -34.59 25.80
N LEU A 159 12.96 -33.84 25.60
CA LEU A 159 12.86 -32.40 25.82
C LEU A 159 13.29 -32.06 27.26
N GLN A 160 14.32 -31.23 27.44
CA GLN A 160 14.71 -30.73 28.76
C GLN A 160 14.05 -29.36 28.99
N ILE A 161 13.11 -29.32 29.94
CA ILE A 161 12.53 -28.07 30.41
C ILE A 161 13.27 -27.68 31.68
N SER A 162 14.02 -26.59 31.62
CA SER A 162 14.72 -26.03 32.77
C SER A 162 13.94 -24.82 33.28
N THR A 163 13.40 -24.93 34.50
CA THR A 163 12.73 -23.81 35.18
C THR A 163 13.79 -22.86 35.73
N ILE A 164 13.71 -21.58 35.40
CA ILE A 164 14.54 -20.55 36.03
C ILE A 164 13.71 -19.94 37.17
N ASP A 165 14.11 -20.21 38.40
CA ASP A 165 13.61 -19.50 39.58
C ASP A 165 14.30 -18.12 39.62
N LEU A 166 13.52 -17.07 39.39
CA LEU A 166 13.90 -15.66 39.54
C LEU A 166 13.25 -15.09 40.80
#